data_AF-A0A7C9DPD3-F1
#
_entry.id   AF-A0A7C9DPD3-F1
#
_cell.length_a   1.000
_cell.length_b   1.000
_cell.length_c   1.000
_cell.angle_alpha   90.00
_cell.angle_beta   90.00
_cell.angle_gamma   90.00
#
_symmetry.space_group_name_H-M   'P 1'
#
loop_
_entity.id
_entity.type
_entity.pdbx_description
1 polymer ?
#
loop_
_entity_poly.entity_id
_entity_poly.type
_entity_poly.pdbx_seq_one_letter_code
_entity_poly.pdbx_strand_id
1 'polypeptide(L)'
;ITAPLDPASFSDAVVQIYLDNAGDLELVAKSIESSELDFSRYGDTFFEVVFTGGRTQPGTTKPDEGERHPYSIIDCEPKREAILPSVIYIQKILRRRPFLIKNLENVMRRFLQSLELFEDNERKKLAIFTALAFSQ
;
A
#
# COMPACT_ATOMS: atom_id res chain seq x y z
N ILE A 1 -8.80 3.10 -21.33
CA ILE A 1 -7.71 2.09 -21.40
C ILE A 1 -8.28 0.81 -20.79
N THR A 2 -8.02 -0.39 -21.32
CA THR A 2 -8.69 -1.60 -20.81
C THR A 2 -8.31 -1.81 -19.34
N ALA A 3 -9.31 -1.90 -18.45
CA ALA A 3 -9.07 -2.12 -17.02
C ALA A 3 -8.25 -3.41 -16.81
N PRO A 4 -7.31 -3.43 -15.84
CA PRO A 4 -6.50 -4.61 -15.56
C PRO A 4 -7.36 -5.85 -15.31
N LEU A 5 -7.03 -6.95 -16.00
CA LEU A 5 -7.84 -8.17 -16.00
C LEU A 5 -7.51 -9.12 -14.83
N ASP A 6 -6.38 -8.90 -14.17
CA ASP A 6 -5.82 -9.74 -13.12
C ASP A 6 -5.06 -8.93 -12.04
N PRO A 7 -4.74 -9.53 -10.87
CA PRO A 7 -4.04 -8.83 -9.79
C PRO A 7 -2.60 -8.41 -10.13
N ALA A 8 -1.90 -9.08 -11.05
CA ALA A 8 -0.54 -8.69 -11.45
C ALA A 8 -0.59 -7.39 -12.24
N SER A 9 -1.40 -7.34 -13.30
CA SER A 9 -1.55 -6.14 -14.11
C SER A 9 -2.10 -4.94 -13.32
N PHE A 10 -2.95 -5.19 -12.31
CA PHE A 10 -3.37 -4.14 -11.38
C PHE A 10 -2.21 -3.63 -10.52
N SER A 11 -1.42 -4.55 -9.92
CA SER A 11 -0.25 -4.20 -9.12
C SER A 11 0.75 -3.38 -9.94
N ASP A 12 1.09 -3.84 -11.15
CA ASP A 12 2.04 -3.18 -12.03
C ASP A 12 1.58 -1.75 -12.39
N ALA A 13 0.29 -1.56 -12.64
CA ALA A 13 -0.26 -0.23 -12.90
C ALA A 13 -0.15 0.69 -11.67
N VAL A 14 -0.38 0.18 -10.46
CA VAL A 14 -0.20 0.96 -9.22
C VAL A 14 1.28 1.29 -9.01
N VAL A 15 2.18 0.32 -9.21
CA VAL A 15 3.63 0.53 -9.13
C VAL A 15 4.08 1.62 -10.10
N GLN A 16 3.62 1.56 -11.36
CA GLN A 16 3.93 2.58 -12.36
C GLN A 16 3.44 3.96 -11.93
N ILE A 17 2.26 4.08 -11.33
CA ILE A 17 1.76 5.36 -10.80
C ILE A 17 2.71 5.93 -9.73
N TYR A 18 3.27 5.11 -8.85
CA TYR A 18 4.27 5.57 -7.88
C TYR A 18 5.58 6.02 -8.54
N LEU A 19 6.04 5.27 -9.55
CA LEU A 19 7.28 5.57 -10.27
C LEU A 19 7.15 6.86 -11.10
N ASP A 20 6.06 7.02 -11.85
CA ASP A 20 5.79 8.19 -12.69
C ASP A 20 5.71 9.50 -11.89
N ASN A 21 5.29 9.40 -10.62
CA ASN A 21 5.18 10.53 -9.71
C ASN A 21 6.34 10.61 -8.70
N ALA A 22 7.39 9.81 -8.86
CA ALA A 22 8.57 9.76 -7.98
C ALA A 22 8.22 9.66 -6.47
N GLY A 23 7.13 8.96 -6.13
CA GLY A 23 6.68 8.81 -4.75
C GLY A 23 6.01 10.04 -4.12
N ASP A 24 5.74 11.11 -4.88
CA ASP A 24 4.97 12.25 -4.38
C ASP A 24 3.53 11.82 -4.11
N LEU A 25 3.20 11.61 -2.83
CA LEU A 25 1.91 11.06 -2.42
C LEU A 25 0.71 11.95 -2.80
N GLU A 26 0.90 13.25 -3.01
CA GLU A 26 -0.17 14.14 -3.46
C GLU A 26 -0.48 13.91 -4.94
N LEU A 27 0.57 13.80 -5.76
CA LEU A 27 0.43 13.47 -7.18
C LEU A 27 -0.05 12.03 -7.39
N VAL A 28 0.50 11.07 -6.64
CA VAL A 28 0.04 9.67 -6.64
C VAL A 28 -1.45 9.59 -6.28
N ALA A 29 -1.91 10.31 -5.24
CA ALA A 29 -3.33 10.33 -4.89
C ALA A 29 -4.20 10.84 -6.03
N LYS A 30 -3.75 11.89 -6.73
CA LYS A 30 -4.46 12.44 -7.89
C LYS A 30 -4.51 11.43 -9.05
N SER A 31 -3.40 10.77 -9.35
CA SER A 31 -3.34 9.72 -10.38
C SER A 31 -4.26 8.55 -10.04
N ILE A 32 -4.23 8.05 -8.80
CA ILE A 32 -5.12 6.99 -8.30
C ILE A 32 -6.60 7.40 -8.40
N GLU A 33 -6.94 8.63 -8.03
CA GLU A 33 -8.30 9.17 -8.14
C GLU A 33 -8.79 9.21 -9.60
N SER A 34 -7.93 9.61 -10.53
CA SER A 34 -8.23 9.69 -11.97
C SER A 34 -8.15 8.37 -12.74
N SER A 35 -7.61 7.32 -12.12
CA SER A 35 -7.38 6.04 -12.79
C SER A 35 -8.67 5.24 -13.01
N GLU A 36 -8.70 4.45 -14.10
CA GLU A 36 -9.77 3.49 -14.41
C GLU A 36 -9.55 2.11 -13.74
N LEU A 37 -8.67 2.04 -12.72
CA LEU A 37 -8.34 0.79 -12.03
C LEU A 37 -9.52 0.29 -11.19
N ASP A 38 -9.74 -1.04 -11.19
CA ASP A 38 -10.83 -1.66 -10.44
C ASP A 38 -10.45 -1.92 -8.97
N PHE A 39 -10.53 -0.86 -8.16
CA PHE A 39 -10.29 -0.91 -6.72
C PHE A 39 -11.31 -1.77 -5.95
N SER A 40 -12.51 -1.98 -6.51
CA SER A 40 -13.51 -2.84 -5.87
C SER A 40 -13.07 -4.30 -5.91
N ARG A 41 -12.43 -4.71 -7.01
CA ARG A 41 -11.91 -6.06 -7.18
C ARG A 41 -10.54 -6.27 -6.56
N TYR A 42 -9.66 -5.26 -6.63
CA TYR A 42 -8.25 -5.40 -6.27
C TYR A 42 -7.82 -4.51 -5.08
N GLY A 43 -8.76 -4.13 -4.22
CA GLY A 43 -8.47 -3.28 -3.06
C GLY A 43 -7.41 -3.87 -2.12
N ASP A 44 -7.40 -5.19 -1.91
CA ASP A 44 -6.37 -5.86 -1.10
C ASP A 44 -5.00 -5.75 -1.77
N THR A 45 -4.92 -5.98 -3.09
CA THR A 45 -3.69 -5.80 -3.87
C THR A 45 -3.19 -4.36 -3.82
N PHE A 46 -4.09 -3.37 -3.91
CA PHE A 46 -3.73 -1.96 -3.79
C PHE A 46 -3.01 -1.67 -2.47
N PHE A 47 -3.59 -2.08 -1.34
CA PHE A 47 -2.95 -1.83 -0.05
C PHE A 47 -1.67 -2.64 0.12
N GLU A 48 -1.60 -3.87 -0.40
CA GLU A 48 -0.35 -4.62 -0.41
C GLU A 48 0.77 -3.82 -1.08
N VAL A 49 0.54 -3.29 -2.29
CA VAL A 49 1.49 -2.43 -3.00
C VAL A 49 1.83 -1.16 -2.19
N VAL A 50 0.87 -0.53 -1.53
CA VAL A 50 1.14 0.65 -0.68
C VAL A 50 2.11 0.31 0.46
N PHE A 51 1.96 -0.86 1.08
CA PHE A 51 2.81 -1.26 2.20
C PHE A 51 4.16 -1.79 1.76
N THR A 52 4.20 -2.63 0.73
CA THR A 52 5.39 -3.40 0.36
C THR A 52 5.97 -2.95 -0.98
N GLY A 53 5.40 -1.98 -1.69
CA GLY A 53 5.95 -1.49 -2.95
C GLY A 53 5.64 -2.36 -4.16
N GLY A 54 4.96 -3.48 -3.99
CA GLY A 54 4.56 -4.41 -5.06
C GLY A 54 3.84 -5.62 -4.48
N ARG A 55 3.70 -6.69 -5.26
CA ARG A 55 3.13 -7.95 -4.76
C ARG A 55 4.11 -8.74 -3.92
N THR A 56 3.59 -9.52 -2.97
CA THR A 56 4.34 -10.55 -2.25
C THR A 56 3.85 -11.94 -2.62
N GLN A 57 4.74 -12.92 -2.48
CA GLN A 57 4.35 -14.31 -2.71
C GLN A 57 3.30 -14.73 -1.67
N PRO A 58 2.30 -15.54 -2.05
CA PRO A 58 1.22 -15.95 -1.15
C PRO A 58 1.74 -16.53 0.17
N GLY A 59 1.24 -15.99 1.29
CA GLY A 59 1.63 -16.45 2.64
C GLY A 59 3.03 -16.00 3.09
N THR A 60 3.68 -15.08 2.37
CA THR A 60 5.01 -14.57 2.71
C THR A 60 5.08 -13.05 2.61
N THR A 61 6.18 -12.48 3.12
CA THR A 61 6.58 -11.08 2.92
C THR A 61 7.57 -10.91 1.76
N LYS A 62 7.94 -12.02 1.09
CA LYS A 62 8.92 -12.01 0.02
C LYS A 62 8.34 -11.39 -1.26
N PRO A 63 9.13 -10.63 -2.02
CA PRO A 63 8.72 -10.12 -3.32
C PRO A 63 8.24 -11.23 -4.25
N ASP A 64 7.14 -10.95 -4.95
CA ASP A 64 6.70 -11.75 -6.10
C ASP A 64 7.37 -11.25 -7.40
N GLU A 65 7.03 -11.86 -8.54
CA GLU A 65 7.44 -11.36 -9.86
C GLU A 65 6.88 -9.94 -10.12
N GLY A 66 7.71 -9.07 -10.71
CA GLY A 66 7.36 -7.70 -11.08
C GLY A 66 8.30 -6.65 -10.51
N GLU A 67 8.13 -5.39 -10.93
CA GLU A 67 8.85 -4.26 -10.36
C GLU A 67 8.25 -3.86 -9.01
N ARG A 68 9.09 -3.25 -8.14
CA ARG A 68 8.64 -2.64 -6.89
C ARG A 68 9.01 -1.17 -6.87
N HIS A 69 8.09 -0.33 -6.39
CA HIS A 69 8.41 1.06 -6.12
C HIS A 69 9.12 1.20 -4.75
N PRO A 70 10.13 2.06 -4.62
CA PRO A 70 10.90 2.22 -3.38
C PRO A 70 10.20 3.08 -2.31
N TYR A 71 9.00 3.59 -2.61
CA TYR A 71 8.26 4.54 -1.76
C TYR A 71 7.26 3.89 -0.81
N SER A 72 7.43 2.59 -0.54
CA SER A 72 6.51 1.81 0.29
C SER A 72 6.68 2.12 1.78
N ILE A 73 5.67 1.78 2.59
CA ILE A 73 5.76 1.93 4.06
C ILE A 73 6.88 1.05 4.63
N ILE A 74 7.12 -0.12 4.03
CA ILE A 74 8.20 -1.03 4.44
C ILE A 74 9.57 -0.49 4.07
N ASP A 75 9.70 0.31 3.01
CA ASP A 75 11.00 0.86 2.56
C ASP A 75 11.35 2.21 3.23
N CYS A 76 10.41 2.88 3.88
CA CYS A 76 10.69 4.17 4.56
C CYS A 76 11.46 4.00 5.89
N GLU A 77 11.94 5.11 6.46
CA GLU A 77 12.60 5.10 7.78
C GLU A 77 11.65 4.68 8.92
N PRO A 78 12.10 3.92 9.95
CA PRO A 78 11.27 3.47 11.06
C PRO A 78 11.01 4.59 12.09
N LYS A 79 10.47 5.71 11.62
CA LYS A 79 10.20 6.95 12.38
C LYS A 79 8.82 7.50 12.04
N ARG A 80 8.22 8.21 13.00
CA ARG A 80 6.88 8.80 12.87
C ARG A 80 6.80 9.74 11.67
N GLU A 81 7.80 10.58 11.48
CA GLU A 81 7.85 11.64 10.47
C GLU A 81 7.89 11.07 9.04
N ALA A 82 8.47 9.88 8.88
CA ALA A 82 8.54 9.19 7.59
C ALA A 82 7.24 8.45 7.24
N ILE A 83 6.52 7.94 8.25
CA ILE A 83 5.31 7.12 8.07
C ILE A 83 4.03 7.97 8.04
N LEU A 84 4.01 9.10 8.76
CA LEU A 84 2.84 9.98 8.84
C LEU A 84 2.31 10.43 7.47
N PRO A 85 3.14 10.79 6.46
CA PRO A 85 2.65 11.11 5.12
C PRO A 85 1.85 9.97 4.49
N SER A 86 2.28 8.71 4.62
CA SER A 86 1.55 7.54 4.11
C SER A 86 0.20 7.34 4.81
N VAL A 87 0.11 7.64 6.12
CA VAL A 87 -1.15 7.60 6.87
C VAL A 87 -2.13 8.65 6.34
N ILE A 88 -1.67 9.90 6.17
CA ILE A 88 -2.50 10.99 5.62
C ILE A 88 -2.95 10.68 4.20
N TYR A 89 -2.05 10.13 3.38
CA TYR A 89 -2.36 9.66 2.03
C TYR A 89 -3.45 8.58 2.03
N ILE A 90 -3.32 7.53 2.83
CA ILE A 90 -4.33 6.47 2.94
C ILE A 90 -5.66 7.04 3.42
N GLN A 91 -5.68 7.91 4.44
CA GLN A 91 -6.89 8.58 4.92
C GLN A 91 -7.58 9.39 3.81
N LYS A 92 -6.80 10.08 2.95
CA LYS A 92 -7.33 10.81 1.80
C LYS A 92 -7.99 9.86 0.79
N ILE A 93 -7.34 8.74 0.46
CA ILE A 93 -7.91 7.72 -0.42
C ILE A 93 -9.21 7.14 0.17
N LEU A 94 -9.20 6.76 1.45
CA LEU A 94 -10.37 6.21 2.13
C LEU A 94 -11.55 7.19 2.21
N ARG A 95 -11.30 8.49 2.37
CA ARG A 95 -12.36 9.51 2.35
C ARG A 95 -13.07 9.59 1.00
N ARG A 96 -12.34 9.36 -0.11
CA ARG A 96 -12.89 9.34 -1.47
C ARG A 96 -13.50 7.99 -1.84
N ARG A 97 -12.96 6.89 -1.30
CA ARG A 97 -13.34 5.50 -1.59
C ARG A 97 -13.56 4.73 -0.29
N PRO A 98 -14.63 5.00 0.49
CA PRO A 98 -14.84 4.40 1.81
C PRO A 98 -15.02 2.88 1.78
N PHE A 99 -15.41 2.31 0.63
CA PHE A 99 -15.50 0.86 0.44
C PHE A 99 -14.13 0.16 0.61
N LEU A 100 -13.02 0.88 0.43
CA LEU A 100 -11.66 0.36 0.62
C LEU A 100 -11.26 0.16 2.09
N ILE A 101 -12.04 0.67 3.06
CA ILE A 101 -11.73 0.49 4.49
C ILE A 101 -11.57 -0.98 4.82
N LYS A 102 -12.44 -1.84 4.27
CA LYS A 102 -12.39 -3.27 4.56
C LYS A 102 -11.12 -3.92 4.00
N ASN A 103 -10.67 -3.49 2.83
CA ASN A 103 -9.44 -4.00 2.23
C ASN A 103 -8.20 -3.61 3.05
N LEU A 104 -8.15 -2.36 3.55
CA LEU A 104 -7.07 -1.94 4.46
C LEU A 104 -7.06 -2.78 5.74
N GLU A 105 -8.23 -2.99 6.36
CA GLU A 105 -8.35 -3.84 7.55
C GLU A 105 -7.86 -5.27 7.29
N ASN A 106 -8.20 -5.84 6.13
CA ASN A 106 -7.80 -7.20 5.77
C ASN A 106 -6.27 -7.31 5.63
N VAL A 107 -5.64 -6.38 4.89
CA VAL A 107 -4.19 -6.37 4.70
C VAL A 107 -3.45 -6.11 6.00
N MET A 108 -3.90 -5.13 6.79
CA MET A 108 -3.31 -4.85 8.11
C MET A 108 -3.44 -6.04 9.06
N ARG A 109 -4.63 -6.67 9.13
CA ARG A 109 -4.84 -7.88 9.94
C ARG A 109 -3.86 -8.98 9.53
N ARG A 110 -3.72 -9.24 8.23
CA ARG A 110 -2.80 -10.26 7.72
C ARG A 110 -1.36 -9.97 8.15
N PHE A 111 -0.88 -8.74 7.98
CA PHE A 111 0.48 -8.37 8.40
C PHE A 111 0.69 -8.47 9.91
N LEU A 112 -0.29 -8.04 10.71
CA LEU A 112 -0.21 -8.15 12.18
C LEU A 112 -0.28 -9.60 12.67
N GLN A 113 -0.98 -10.49 11.94
CA GLN A 113 -1.04 -11.92 12.22
C GLN A 113 0.23 -12.66 11.81
N SER A 114 1.04 -12.09 10.93
CA SER A 114 2.26 -12.69 10.39
C SER A 114 3.51 -11.88 10.72
N LEU A 115 3.55 -11.21 11.87
CA LEU A 115 4.67 -10.33 12.27
C LEU A 115 6.00 -11.06 12.33
N GLU A 116 5.98 -12.38 12.59
CA GLU A 116 7.15 -13.24 12.57
C GLU A 116 7.87 -13.26 11.21
N LEU A 117 7.17 -12.96 10.12
CA LEU A 117 7.72 -12.91 8.75
C LEU A 117 8.40 -11.57 8.41
N PHE A 118 8.29 -10.56 9.27
CA PHE A 118 8.89 -9.25 9.10
C PHE A 118 10.17 -9.10 9.94
N GLU A 119 11.11 -8.31 9.44
CA GLU A 119 12.31 -7.92 10.19
C GLU A 119 11.99 -6.91 11.32
N ASP A 120 12.90 -6.73 12.27
CA ASP A 120 12.65 -5.88 13.45
C ASP A 120 12.31 -4.43 13.09
N ASN A 121 13.00 -3.85 12.09
CA ASN A 121 12.69 -2.50 11.61
C ASN A 121 11.34 -2.43 10.88
N GLU A 122 10.97 -3.48 10.15
CA GLU A 122 9.68 -3.55 9.44
C GLU A 122 8.51 -3.68 10.43
N ARG A 123 8.65 -4.53 11.46
CA ARG A 123 7.71 -4.63 12.58
C ARG A 123 7.51 -3.27 13.26
N LYS A 124 8.61 -2.53 13.46
CA LYS A 124 8.55 -1.17 14.03
C LYS A 124 7.79 -0.19 13.12
N LYS A 125 7.99 -0.25 11.79
CA LYS A 125 7.23 0.57 10.83
C LYS A 125 5.74 0.24 10.86
N LEU A 126 5.37 -1.04 10.87
CA LEU A 126 3.99 -1.48 11.01
C LEU A 126 3.35 -1.04 12.33
N ALA A 127 4.09 -1.11 13.44
CA ALA A 127 3.63 -0.64 14.74
C ALA A 127 3.38 0.88 14.75
N ILE A 128 4.30 1.68 14.20
CA ILE A 128 4.14 3.13 14.07
C ILE A 128 2.93 3.45 13.18
N PHE A 129 2.81 2.81 12.02
CA PHE A 129 1.67 2.99 11.13
C PHE A 129 0.35 2.70 11.84
N THR A 130 0.26 1.54 12.51
CA THR A 130 -0.93 1.11 13.25
C THR A 130 -1.29 2.13 14.32
N ALA A 131 -0.32 2.57 15.13
CA ALA A 131 -0.55 3.57 16.16
C ALA A 131 -1.08 4.88 15.56
N LEU A 132 -0.48 5.38 14.47
CA LEU A 132 -0.90 6.62 13.83
C LEU A 132 -2.30 6.51 13.21
N ALA A 133 -2.58 5.41 12.51
CA ALA A 133 -3.85 5.17 11.82
C ALA A 133 -5.05 5.11 12.76
N PHE A 134 -4.86 4.62 14.00
CA PHE A 134 -5.93 4.46 15.00
C PHE A 134 -5.88 5.47 16.17
N SER A 135 -4.95 6.42 16.14
CA SER A 135 -4.80 7.45 17.19
C SER A 135 -5.65 8.71 17.01
N GLN A 136 -6.58 8.72 16.05
CA GLN A 136 -7.39 9.91 15.71
C GLN A 136 -8.87 9.69 15.93
#